data_AF-A0A1I4Q6D2-F1
#
_entry.id   AF-A0A1I4Q6D2-F1
#
_cell.length_a   1.000
_cell.length_b   1.000
_cell.length_c   1.000
_cell.angle_alpha   90.00
_cell.angle_beta   90.00
_cell.angle_gamma   90.00
#
_symmetry.space_group_name_H-M   'P 1'
#
loop_
_entity.id
_entity.type
_entity.pdbx_description
1 polymer ?
#
loop_
_entity_poly.entity_id
_entity_poly.type
_entity_poly.pdbx_seq_one_letter_code
_entity_poly.pdbx_strand_id
1 'polypeptide(L)'
;MTFQEALQLMLDGKAACRHGDNNHELMMFVKGSIDKPAAEIEFDKHFSYAGTWGIPLRYFQPGDTDTVTRLPRFDARTRNGQMVTGWTPSATDLLADDWYEIVPTSNSKAAA
;
A
#
# COMPACT_ATOMS: atom_id res chain seq x y z
N MET A 1 17.18 1.35 6.13
CA MET A 1 16.72 2.11 4.94
C MET A 1 16.04 3.37 5.45
N THR A 2 16.12 4.46 4.69
CA THR A 2 15.38 5.68 4.98
C THR A 2 13.88 5.49 4.74
N PHE A 3 13.05 6.38 5.29
CA PHE A 3 11.62 6.39 4.96
C PHE A 3 11.35 6.53 3.46
N GLN A 4 12.16 7.33 2.73
CA GLN A 4 11.98 7.51 1.29
C GLN A 4 12.16 6.19 0.52
N GLU A 5 13.16 5.41 0.87
CA GLU A 5 13.39 4.08 0.28
C GLU A 5 12.27 3.11 0.64
N ALA A 6 11.82 3.11 1.90
CA ALA A 6 10.70 2.29 2.36
C ALA A 6 9.39 2.67 1.66
N LEU A 7 9.14 3.96 1.45
CA LEU A 7 7.99 4.47 0.70
C LEU A 7 8.00 3.96 -0.73
N GLN A 8 9.15 4.00 -1.41
CA GLN A 8 9.26 3.49 -2.77
C GLN A 8 8.97 1.97 -2.81
N LEU A 9 9.53 1.19 -1.88
CA LEU A 9 9.21 -0.25 -1.77
C LEU A 9 7.71 -0.49 -1.59
N MET A 10 7.06 0.28 -0.71
CA MET A 10 5.61 0.14 -0.50
C MET A 10 4.83 0.48 -1.75
N LEU A 11 5.16 1.57 -2.46
CA LEU A 11 4.52 1.93 -3.73
C LEU A 11 4.72 0.88 -4.82
N ASP A 12 5.84 0.15 -4.78
CA ASP A 12 6.15 -0.99 -5.66
C ASP A 12 5.43 -2.28 -5.24
N GLY A 13 4.55 -2.22 -4.25
CA GLY A 13 3.71 -3.34 -3.80
C GLY A 13 4.38 -4.25 -2.78
N LYS A 14 5.55 -3.87 -2.25
CA LYS A 14 6.21 -4.58 -1.16
C LYS A 14 5.70 -4.08 0.20
N ALA A 15 6.12 -4.76 1.26
CA ALA A 15 5.87 -4.32 2.62
C ALA A 15 7.19 -3.91 3.30
N ALA A 16 7.10 -2.97 4.23
CA ALA A 16 8.24 -2.48 5.00
C ALA A 16 7.88 -2.38 6.48
N CYS A 17 8.88 -2.32 7.34
CA CYS A 17 8.70 -2.10 8.78
C CYS A 17 9.93 -1.36 9.33
N ARG A 18 9.84 -0.88 10.57
CA ARG A 18 10.94 -0.23 11.28
C ARG A 18 11.52 -1.14 12.35
N HIS A 19 12.83 -1.10 12.55
CA HIS A 19 13.44 -1.80 13.70
C HIS A 19 12.95 -1.19 15.00
N GLY A 20 12.43 -2.02 15.91
CA GLY A 20 11.96 -1.55 17.21
C GLY A 20 10.57 -0.91 17.23
N ASP A 21 9.83 -0.89 16.11
CA ASP A 21 8.41 -0.55 16.15
C ASP A 21 7.65 -1.62 16.95
N ASN A 22 6.99 -1.16 18.02
CA ASN A 22 6.25 -2.02 18.94
C ASN A 22 4.77 -2.15 18.58
N ASN A 23 4.29 -1.32 17.66
CA ASN A 23 2.88 -1.25 17.27
C ASN A 23 2.62 -2.03 15.99
N HIS A 24 3.54 -1.96 15.03
CA HIS A 24 3.35 -2.51 13.69
C HIS A 24 4.38 -3.61 13.37
N GLU A 25 3.93 -4.61 12.63
CA GLU A 25 4.79 -5.68 12.10
C GLU A 25 5.07 -5.51 10.61
N LEU A 26 4.17 -4.84 9.87
CA LEU A 26 4.38 -4.45 8.49
C LEU A 26 3.49 -3.25 8.14
N MET A 27 3.99 -2.43 7.23
CA MET A 27 3.28 -1.37 6.53
C MET A 27 3.29 -1.68 5.04
N MET A 28 2.19 -1.38 4.36
CA MET A 28 2.02 -1.68 2.94
C MET A 28 1.15 -0.64 2.26
N PHE A 29 1.36 -0.49 0.96
CA PHE A 29 0.48 0.29 0.11
C PHE A 29 -0.68 -0.56 -0.39
N VAL A 30 -1.90 -0.04 -0.27
CA VAL A 30 -3.11 -0.66 -0.80
C VAL A 30 -3.62 0.21 -1.93
N LYS A 31 -3.69 -0.37 -3.15
CA LYS A 31 -4.23 0.33 -4.31
C LYS A 31 -5.68 0.75 -4.09
N GLY A 32 -6.03 1.91 -4.64
CA GLY A 32 -7.41 2.35 -4.74
C GLY A 32 -8.21 1.48 -5.71
N SER A 33 -9.54 1.58 -5.69
CA SER A 33 -10.41 0.90 -6.64
C SER A 33 -11.34 1.91 -7.30
N ILE A 34 -11.56 1.78 -8.62
CA ILE A 34 -12.44 2.66 -9.38
C ILE A 34 -13.54 1.82 -10.03
N ASP A 35 -14.80 2.21 -9.84
CA ASP A 35 -15.94 1.66 -10.58
C ASP A 35 -15.98 2.21 -11.99
N LYS A 36 -15.13 1.62 -12.82
CA LYS A 36 -15.20 1.70 -14.28
C LYS A 36 -14.67 0.39 -14.85
N PRO A 37 -15.21 -0.04 -16.00
CA PRO A 37 -14.64 -1.18 -16.72
C PRO A 37 -13.15 -0.94 -16.99
N ALA A 38 -12.30 -1.94 -16.73
CA ALA A 38 -10.87 -1.86 -17.01
C ALA A 38 -10.56 -1.48 -18.46
N ALA A 39 -11.47 -1.83 -19.39
CA ALA A 39 -11.41 -1.48 -20.81
C ALA A 39 -11.61 0.02 -21.10
N GLU A 40 -12.20 0.77 -20.17
CA GLU A 40 -12.46 2.21 -20.30
C GLU A 40 -11.38 3.09 -19.65
N ILE A 41 -10.54 2.51 -18.80
CA ILE A 41 -9.43 3.21 -18.14
C ILE A 41 -8.13 2.73 -18.77
N GLU A 42 -7.55 3.58 -19.62
CA GLU A 42 -6.17 3.38 -20.08
C GLU A 42 -5.20 3.80 -18.96
N PHE A 43 -4.99 2.92 -17.98
CA PHE A 43 -4.16 3.15 -16.78
C PHE A 43 -2.74 3.64 -17.11
N ASP A 44 -2.23 3.31 -18.31
CA ASP A 44 -0.90 3.68 -18.79
C ASP A 44 -0.87 4.98 -19.60
N LYS A 45 -2.04 5.53 -20.00
CA LYS A 45 -2.13 6.71 -20.90
C LYS A 45 -2.67 7.96 -20.24
N HIS A 46 -3.35 7.83 -19.10
CA HIS A 46 -3.85 8.97 -18.32
C HIS A 46 -3.12 9.09 -16.98
N PHE A 47 -2.70 10.31 -16.64
CA PHE A 47 -2.12 10.57 -15.32
C PHE A 47 -3.17 10.39 -14.23
N SER A 48 -4.36 11.00 -14.36
CA SER A 48 -5.46 10.94 -13.38
C SER A 48 -6.83 11.12 -14.05
N TYR A 49 -7.92 10.73 -13.39
CA TYR A 49 -9.30 10.99 -13.82
C TYR A 49 -10.06 11.89 -12.85
N ALA A 50 -11.16 12.49 -13.32
CA ALA A 50 -12.14 13.14 -12.44
C ALA A 50 -12.63 12.12 -11.40
N GLY A 51 -12.40 12.41 -10.12
CA GLY A 51 -12.70 11.50 -9.00
C GLY A 51 -11.48 10.84 -8.35
N THR A 52 -10.28 10.88 -8.95
CA THR A 52 -9.06 10.36 -8.31
C THR A 52 -8.25 11.40 -7.54
N TRP A 53 -8.76 12.64 -7.45
CA TRP A 53 -8.17 13.73 -6.66
C TRP A 53 -6.71 14.03 -7.06
N GLY A 54 -6.39 13.85 -8.34
CA GLY A 54 -5.04 14.07 -8.89
C GLY A 54 -4.07 12.91 -8.61
N ILE A 55 -4.50 11.84 -7.95
CA ILE A 55 -3.65 10.67 -7.70
C ILE A 55 -3.44 9.88 -9.00
N PRO A 56 -2.19 9.48 -9.31
CA PRO A 56 -1.87 8.70 -10.49
C PRO A 56 -2.65 7.38 -10.62
N LEU A 57 -3.14 7.07 -11.83
CA LEU A 57 -3.95 5.87 -12.05
C LEU A 57 -3.23 4.55 -11.78
N ARG A 58 -1.90 4.50 -11.94
CA ARG A 58 -1.08 3.32 -11.60
C ARG A 58 -1.27 2.82 -10.16
N TYR A 59 -1.75 3.70 -9.27
CA TYR A 59 -2.06 3.42 -7.87
C TYR A 59 -3.49 2.96 -7.61
N PHE A 60 -4.28 2.77 -8.67
CA PHE A 60 -5.62 2.21 -8.62
C PHE A 60 -5.67 0.85 -9.33
N GLN A 61 -6.74 0.13 -9.10
CA GLN A 61 -7.14 -1.07 -9.82
C GLN A 61 -8.62 -0.97 -10.21
N PRO A 62 -9.09 -1.74 -11.20
CA PRO A 62 -10.52 -1.86 -11.47
C PRO A 62 -11.27 -2.37 -10.24
N GLY A 63 -12.37 -1.71 -9.89
CA GLY A 63 -13.36 -2.22 -8.93
C GLY A 63 -14.48 -2.97 -9.64
N ASP A 64 -15.34 -3.61 -8.86
CA ASP A 64 -16.58 -4.19 -9.38
C ASP A 64 -17.58 -3.08 -9.75
N THR A 65 -18.52 -3.38 -10.65
CA THR A 65 -19.59 -2.44 -11.02
C THR A 65 -20.31 -1.90 -9.78
N ASP A 66 -20.62 -0.61 -9.77
CA ASP A 66 -21.26 0.13 -8.67
C ASP A 66 -20.40 0.23 -7.39
N THR A 67 -19.11 -0.11 -7.45
CA THR A 67 -18.19 0.08 -6.32
C THR A 67 -17.93 1.56 -6.07
N VAL A 68 -18.15 2.03 -4.84
CA VAL A 68 -17.69 3.37 -4.47
C VAL A 68 -16.17 3.49 -4.68
N THR A 69 -15.74 4.51 -5.43
CA THR A 69 -14.31 4.73 -5.69
C THR A 69 -13.55 4.85 -4.37
N ARG A 70 -12.63 3.93 -4.14
CA ARG A 70 -11.75 3.90 -2.96
C ARG A 70 -10.41 4.51 -3.34
N LEU A 71 -9.95 5.51 -2.60
CA LEU A 71 -8.63 6.07 -2.80
C LEU A 71 -7.53 5.10 -2.28
N PRO A 72 -6.34 5.10 -2.90
CA PRO A 72 -5.21 4.38 -2.37
C PRO A 72 -4.82 4.90 -0.99
N ARG A 73 -4.18 4.04 -0.21
CA ARG A 73 -3.92 4.24 1.21
C ARG A 73 -2.77 3.37 1.67
N PHE A 74 -2.10 3.79 2.74
CA PHE A 74 -1.19 2.91 3.46
C PHE A 74 -1.96 2.23 4.59
N ASP A 75 -1.73 0.94 4.74
CA ASP A 75 -2.24 0.14 5.83
C ASP A 75 -1.07 -0.44 6.61
N ALA A 76 -1.34 -0.82 7.85
CA ALA A 76 -0.39 -1.56 8.66
C ALA A 76 -1.04 -2.81 9.24
N ARG A 77 -0.25 -3.85 9.47
CA ARG A 77 -0.63 -4.96 10.36
C ARG A 77 0.02 -4.69 11.71
N THR A 78 -0.75 -4.77 12.79
CA THR A 78 -0.22 -4.62 14.15
C THR A 78 0.54 -5.87 14.55
N ARG A 79 1.40 -5.81 15.57
CA ARG A 79 2.08 -7.00 16.12
C ARG A 79 1.12 -8.12 16.56
N ASN A 80 -0.15 -7.80 16.80
CA ASN A 80 -1.20 -8.77 17.16
C ASN A 80 -1.95 -9.34 15.94
N GLY A 81 -1.50 -9.04 14.71
CA GLY A 81 -2.12 -9.53 13.47
C GLY A 81 -3.35 -8.75 13.02
N GLN A 82 -3.68 -7.63 13.66
CA GLN A 82 -4.86 -6.80 13.31
C GLN A 82 -4.51 -5.84 12.17
N MET A 83 -5.46 -5.51 11.31
CA MET A 83 -5.26 -4.51 10.26
C MET A 83 -5.60 -3.11 10.77
N VAL A 84 -4.66 -2.18 10.65
CA VAL A 84 -4.87 -0.73 10.78
C VAL A 84 -5.12 -0.17 9.40
N THR A 85 -6.36 0.25 9.18
CA THR A 85 -6.81 0.83 7.94
C THR A 85 -6.49 2.33 7.90
N GLY A 86 -5.55 2.77 7.06
CA GLY A 86 -5.21 4.18 6.87
C GLY A 86 -4.08 4.64 7.80
N TRP A 87 -3.03 3.84 7.90
CA TRP A 87 -1.82 4.23 8.62
C TRP A 87 -1.24 5.52 8.01
N THR A 88 -0.94 6.48 8.88
CA THR A 88 -0.34 7.76 8.50
C THR A 88 1.04 7.83 9.17
N PRO A 89 2.13 8.04 8.42
CA PRO A 89 3.46 8.16 8.99
C PRO A 89 3.55 9.36 9.92
N SER A 90 4.08 9.15 11.12
CA SER A 90 4.40 10.21 12.08
C SER A 90 5.69 10.95 11.70
N ALA A 91 5.97 12.08 12.33
CA ALA A 91 7.26 12.77 12.15
C ALA A 91 8.47 11.87 12.46
N THR A 92 8.33 10.97 13.45
CA THR A 92 9.36 9.99 13.78
C THR A 92 9.57 9.00 12.65
N ASP A 93 8.49 8.57 11.99
CA ASP A 93 8.56 7.63 10.86
C ASP A 93 9.25 8.26 9.65
N LEU A 94 8.93 9.53 9.37
CA LEU A 94 9.50 10.30 8.26
C LEU A 94 11.01 10.52 8.39
N LEU A 95 11.51 10.67 9.63
CA LEU A 95 12.92 10.97 9.93
C LEU A 95 13.76 9.72 10.22
N ALA A 96 13.16 8.54 10.22
CA ALA A 96 13.85 7.31 10.57
C ALA A 96 14.68 6.73 9.41
N ASP A 97 15.80 6.11 9.78
CA ASP A 97 16.76 5.41 8.92
C ASP A 97 16.81 3.88 9.19
N ASP A 98 15.92 3.41 10.06
CA ASP A 98 15.83 2.06 10.60
C ASP A 98 14.80 1.17 9.88
N TRP A 99 14.39 1.53 8.65
CA TRP A 99 13.43 0.75 7.88
C TRP A 99 14.06 -0.48 7.23
N TYR A 100 13.27 -1.54 7.08
CA TYR A 100 13.63 -2.77 6.37
C TYR A 100 12.46 -3.34 5.56
N GLU A 101 12.76 -4.09 4.49
CA GLU A 101 11.76 -4.78 3.67
C GLU A 101 11.28 -6.04 4.41
N ILE A 102 9.97 -6.26 4.42
CA ILE A 102 9.38 -7.51 4.90
C ILE A 102 9.34 -8.48 3.73
N VAL A 103 10.24 -9.46 3.75
CA VAL A 103 10.25 -10.56 2.78
C VAL A 103 9.35 -11.67 3.32
N PRO A 104 8.28 -12.06 2.62
CA PRO A 104 7.47 -13.20 3.02
C PRO A 104 8.37 -14.43 3.13
N THR A 105 8.42 -15.05 4.30
CA THR A 105 9.02 -16.37 4.43
C THR A 105 8.13 -17.34 3.66
N SER A 106 8.68 -18.02 2.66
CA SER A 106 7.96 -19.05 1.93
C SER A 106 7.46 -20.09 2.94
N ASN A 107 6.16 -20.15 3.17
CA ASN A 107 5.56 -21.23 3.94
C ASN A 107 5.80 -22.53 3.16
N SER A 108 6.79 -23.33 3.56
CA SER A 108 7.05 -24.69 3.09
C SER A 108 6.01 -25.71 3.58
N LYS A 109 4.75 -25.28 3.76
CA LYS A 109 3.64 -26.12 4.20
C LYS A 109 2.34 -25.75 3.48
N ALA A 110 2.30 -26.04 2.18
CA ALA A 110 1.06 -26.30 1.45
C ALA A 110 1.29 -27.53 0.57
N ALA A 111 1.60 -28.65 1.23
CA ALA A 111 1.55 -29.98 0.66
C ALA A 111 1.09 -30.93 1.78
N ALA A 112 -0.21 -31.04 1.94
CA ALA A 112 -0.92 -32.15 2.58
C ALA A 112 -2.37 -32.13 2.10
#